data_AF-A0A4S2N6X0-F1
#
_entry.id   AF-A0A4S2N6X0-F1
#
_cell.length_a   1.000
_cell.length_b   1.000
_cell.length_c   1.000
_cell.angle_alpha   90.00
_cell.angle_beta   90.00
_cell.angle_gamma   90.00
#
_symmetry.space_group_name_H-M   'P 1'
#
loop_
_entity.id
_entity.type
_entity.pdbx_description
1 polymer ?
#
loop_
_entity_poly.entity_id
_entity_poly.type
_entity_poly.pdbx_seq_one_letter_code
_entity_poly.pdbx_strand_id
1 'polypeptide(L)'
;MPDDQKSAYGSGVGEANFRRTWDRTEWAAKAKEREAAHRAESKARAEAAAAGKKYHAAVPDDAEMISARRDRINFTENLNKTTLVPVGAGVGKRGKSAGYYCETCDLTFKDSLQWVDHLNSKQHLAATGAKAEVKVATLEEVLERMAWLKRLKVEREKGLQMDLKERLEENARLEEEERRARREKRKETRRMKRTVQVKQEEKDDGPRDTNMGEEEDADAIAMARMMGFSGGFGTTKRD
;
A
#
# COMPACT_ATOMS: atom_id res chain seq x y z
N MET A 1 36.98 17.86 31.72
CA MET A 1 36.79 17.32 33.08
C MET A 1 35.31 17.48 33.41
N PRO A 2 34.48 16.44 33.42
CA PRO A 2 33.14 16.56 33.97
C PRO A 2 33.22 16.34 35.49
N ASP A 3 32.64 17.26 36.25
CA ASP A 3 32.61 17.19 37.71
C ASP A 3 31.69 16.05 38.17
N ASP A 4 32.27 15.10 38.87
CA ASP A 4 31.63 13.91 39.42
C ASP A 4 30.91 14.32 40.73
N GLN A 5 29.66 14.81 40.62
CA GLN A 5 28.86 15.13 41.81
C GLN A 5 28.37 13.86 42.51
N LYS A 6 29.14 13.41 43.49
CA LYS A 6 28.73 12.38 44.46
C LYS A 6 27.93 13.02 45.60
N SER A 7 26.75 12.48 45.90
CA SER A 7 25.98 12.87 47.08
C SER A 7 26.52 12.16 48.34
N ALA A 8 26.27 12.75 49.51
CA ALA A 8 26.85 12.38 50.80
C ALA A 8 26.44 11.00 51.35
N TYR A 9 25.51 10.28 50.71
CA TYR A 9 25.19 8.90 51.03
C TYR A 9 25.30 8.09 49.75
N GLY A 10 26.34 7.25 49.66
CA GLY A 10 26.80 6.55 48.47
C GLY A 10 25.87 5.49 47.87
N SER A 11 24.56 5.70 47.87
CA SER A 11 23.60 4.94 47.08
C SER A 11 23.33 5.68 45.77
N GLY A 12 23.95 5.22 44.68
CA GLY A 12 23.61 5.67 43.34
C GLY A 12 22.17 5.31 43.03
N VAL A 13 21.28 6.30 43.13
CA VAL A 13 19.94 6.21 42.55
C VAL A 13 20.15 6.18 41.05
N GLY A 14 20.09 4.99 40.46
CA GLY A 14 20.01 4.81 39.01
C GLY A 14 18.72 5.46 38.54
N GLU A 15 18.81 6.76 38.25
CA GLU A 15 17.68 7.58 37.87
C GLU A 15 17.26 7.15 36.45
N ALA A 16 16.27 6.27 36.39
CA ALA A 16 15.59 5.90 35.15
C ALA A 16 14.91 7.15 34.59
N ASN A 17 15.70 7.95 33.86
CA ASN A 17 15.25 9.18 33.24
C ASN A 17 14.34 8.83 32.05
N PHE A 18 13.02 8.82 32.30
CA PHE A 18 11.97 8.69 31.26
C PHE A 18 11.86 9.93 30.35
N ARG A 19 12.75 10.91 30.52
CA ARG A 19 12.85 12.12 29.68
C ARG A 19 13.86 11.88 28.57
N ARG A 20 13.48 12.18 27.32
CA ARG A 20 14.40 12.13 26.17
C ARG A 20 15.63 12.99 26.44
N THR A 21 16.77 12.36 26.69
CA THR A 21 18.09 13.02 26.77
C THR A 21 18.67 13.10 25.37
N TRP A 22 19.10 14.30 24.98
CA TRP A 22 19.79 14.51 23.71
C TRP A 22 21.28 14.31 23.94
N ASP A 23 21.87 13.29 23.31
CA ASP A 23 23.32 13.10 23.36
C ASP A 23 24.04 14.17 22.54
N ARG A 24 24.63 15.15 23.24
CA ARG A 24 25.34 16.28 22.62
C ARG A 24 26.45 15.83 21.66
N THR A 25 27.06 14.68 21.91
CA THR A 25 28.18 14.18 21.09
C THR A 25 27.68 13.62 19.76
N GLU A 26 26.63 12.80 19.77
CA GLU A 26 25.99 12.30 18.55
C GLU A 26 25.43 13.43 17.69
N TRP A 27 24.75 14.41 18.32
CA TRP A 27 24.18 15.54 17.59
C TRP A 27 25.26 16.46 17.02
N ALA A 28 26.38 16.64 17.72
CA ALA A 28 27.54 17.34 17.18
C ALA A 28 28.19 16.58 16.01
N ALA A 29 28.26 15.25 16.07
CA ALA A 29 28.75 14.43 14.96
C ALA A 29 27.83 14.53 13.73
N LYS A 30 26.51 14.36 13.92
CA LYS A 30 25.49 14.54 12.87
C LYS A 30 25.50 15.95 12.28
N ALA A 31 25.75 16.98 13.09
CA ALA A 31 25.88 18.36 12.60
C ALA A 31 27.13 18.53 11.73
N LYS A 32 28.28 18.00 12.14
CA LYS A 32 29.52 18.03 11.36
C LYS A 32 29.38 17.29 10.03
N GLU A 33 28.72 16.14 10.02
CA GLU A 33 28.43 15.38 8.82
C GLU A 33 27.56 16.19 7.85
N ARG A 34 26.47 16.79 8.35
CA ARG A 34 25.60 17.66 7.55
C ARG A 34 26.33 18.88 6.99
N GLU A 35 27.18 19.52 7.79
CA GLU A 35 28.00 20.64 7.33
C GLU A 35 29.04 20.21 6.27
N ALA A 36 29.63 19.04 6.43
CA ALA A 36 30.57 18.49 5.45
C ALA A 36 29.86 18.19 4.13
N ALA A 37 28.67 17.58 4.17
CA ALA A 37 27.83 17.36 2.99
C ALA A 37 27.44 18.68 2.31
N HIS A 38 26.96 19.67 3.08
CA HIS A 38 26.59 20.99 2.52
C HIS A 38 27.80 21.73 1.92
N ARG A 39 28.99 21.59 2.53
CA ARG A 39 30.23 22.14 1.96
C ARG A 39 30.63 21.42 0.66
N ALA A 40 30.49 20.11 0.58
CA ALA A 40 30.76 19.36 -0.64
C ALA A 40 29.79 19.76 -1.78
N GLU A 41 28.49 19.85 -1.49
CA GLU A 41 27.48 20.32 -2.45
C GLU A 41 27.73 21.77 -2.89
N SER A 42 28.11 22.64 -1.94
CA SER A 42 28.43 24.04 -2.26
C SER A 42 29.64 24.16 -3.20
N LYS A 43 30.67 23.32 -3.00
CA LYS A 43 31.82 23.24 -3.91
C LYS A 43 31.40 22.75 -5.29
N ALA A 44 30.64 21.66 -5.36
CA ALA A 44 30.15 21.14 -6.64
C ALA A 44 29.26 22.16 -7.39
N ARG A 45 28.46 22.94 -6.65
CA ARG A 45 27.67 24.03 -7.23
C ARG A 45 28.53 25.19 -7.74
N ALA A 46 29.58 25.55 -7.01
CA ALA A 46 30.52 26.58 -7.41
C ALA A 46 31.33 26.15 -8.65
N GLU A 47 31.76 24.90 -8.72
CA GLU A 47 32.43 24.30 -9.89
C GLU A 47 31.51 24.26 -11.11
N ALA A 48 30.25 23.84 -10.94
CA ALA A 48 29.26 23.88 -12.01
C ALA A 48 29.02 25.31 -12.51
N ALA A 49 28.90 26.28 -11.59
CA ALA A 49 28.73 27.69 -11.93
C ALA A 49 29.97 28.26 -12.65
N ALA A 50 31.19 27.90 -12.22
CA ALA A 50 32.43 28.27 -12.89
C ALA A 50 32.52 27.69 -14.31
N ALA A 51 31.98 26.48 -14.52
CA ALA A 51 31.82 25.87 -15.83
C ALA A 51 30.62 26.40 -16.64
N GLY A 52 29.87 27.39 -16.12
CA GLY A 52 28.67 27.96 -16.76
C GLY A 52 27.47 27.02 -16.81
N LYS A 53 27.50 25.88 -16.11
CA LYS A 53 26.46 24.86 -16.08
C LYS A 53 25.59 25.01 -14.82
N LYS A 54 24.30 24.67 -14.92
CA LYS A 54 23.43 24.59 -13.74
C LYS A 54 23.78 23.32 -12.97
N TYR A 55 23.97 23.44 -11.66
CA TYR A 55 24.16 22.29 -10.78
C TYR A 55 22.87 21.47 -10.70
N HIS A 56 23.00 20.17 -10.93
CA HIS A 56 21.97 19.18 -10.70
C HIS A 56 22.56 18.11 -9.77
N ALA A 57 21.79 17.71 -8.74
CA ALA A 57 22.18 16.58 -7.91
C ALA A 57 22.31 15.34 -8.81
N ALA A 58 23.38 14.55 -8.59
CA ALA A 58 23.60 13.33 -9.35
C ALA A 58 22.48 12.34 -9.04
N VAL A 59 21.77 11.91 -10.09
CA VAL A 59 20.86 10.76 -10.00
C VAL A 59 21.73 9.52 -9.92
N PRO A 60 21.45 8.54 -9.03
CA PRO A 60 22.23 7.30 -8.94
C PRO A 60 22.37 6.61 -10.30
N ASP A 61 23.51 5.98 -10.55
CA ASP A 61 23.78 5.35 -11.86
C ASP A 61 22.82 4.19 -12.16
N ASP A 62 22.34 3.49 -11.12
CA ASP A 62 21.37 2.40 -11.19
C ASP A 62 19.90 2.88 -11.31
N ALA A 63 19.68 4.18 -11.49
CA ALA A 63 18.33 4.73 -11.62
C ALA A 63 17.60 4.19 -12.85
N GLU A 64 16.37 3.74 -12.63
CA GLU A 64 15.47 3.29 -13.68
C GLU A 64 15.07 4.44 -14.61
N MET A 65 14.81 4.09 -15.87
CA MET A 65 14.24 5.03 -16.84
C MET A 65 12.79 5.32 -16.47
N ILE A 66 12.36 6.55 -16.70
CA ILE A 66 10.96 6.93 -16.46
C ILE A 66 10.04 6.05 -17.31
N SER A 67 9.07 5.45 -16.64
CA SER A 67 7.99 4.70 -17.26
C SER A 67 6.72 5.55 -17.35
N ALA A 68 5.83 5.20 -18.28
CA ALA A 68 4.49 5.78 -18.30
C ALA A 68 3.75 5.39 -17.01
N ARG A 69 3.03 6.35 -16.39
CA ARG A 69 2.25 6.10 -15.18
C ARG A 69 1.25 4.97 -15.43
N ARG A 70 1.25 3.97 -14.56
CA ARG A 70 0.28 2.86 -14.58
C ARG A 70 -1.01 3.22 -13.84
N ASP A 71 -0.88 3.99 -12.77
CA ASP A 71 -2.01 4.37 -11.92
C ASP A 71 -2.65 5.68 -12.37
N ARG A 72 -3.98 5.74 -12.23
CA ARG A 72 -4.74 6.98 -12.46
C ARG A 72 -4.55 7.90 -11.27
N ILE A 73 -4.24 9.16 -11.54
CA ILE A 73 -4.15 10.19 -10.49
C ILE A 73 -5.56 10.45 -9.95
N ASN A 74 -5.73 10.29 -8.63
CA ASN A 74 -7.01 10.53 -7.98
C ASN A 74 -7.19 12.03 -7.69
N PHE A 75 -8.06 12.69 -8.48
CA PHE A 75 -8.48 14.07 -8.24
C PHE A 75 -9.84 14.17 -7.53
N THR A 76 -10.52 13.04 -7.33
CA THR A 76 -11.92 13.01 -6.90
C THR A 76 -12.09 12.89 -5.40
N GLU A 77 -11.09 12.34 -4.70
CA GLU A 77 -11.14 12.08 -3.25
C GLU A 77 -11.44 13.32 -2.39
N ASN A 78 -11.01 14.50 -2.85
CA ASN A 78 -11.14 15.76 -2.11
C ASN A 78 -12.16 16.73 -2.73
N LEU A 79 -12.98 16.27 -3.67
CA LEU A 79 -14.07 17.09 -4.22
C LEU A 79 -15.09 17.41 -3.12
N ASN A 80 -15.48 18.68 -3.06
CA ASN A 80 -16.47 19.22 -2.12
C ASN A 80 -16.15 19.03 -0.62
N LYS A 81 -14.92 18.64 -0.26
CA LYS A 81 -14.46 18.54 1.13
C LYS A 81 -13.74 19.82 1.53
N THR A 82 -14.15 20.43 2.64
CA THR A 82 -13.45 21.55 3.27
C THR A 82 -12.57 21.03 4.41
N THR A 83 -11.25 21.07 4.21
CA THR A 83 -10.29 20.65 5.25
C THR A 83 -9.73 21.86 5.99
N LEU A 84 -9.84 21.86 7.31
CA LEU A 84 -9.20 22.88 8.15
C LEU A 84 -7.69 22.63 8.19
N VAL A 85 -6.90 23.57 7.66
CA VAL A 85 -5.44 23.49 7.70
C VAL A 85 -4.92 24.30 8.88
N PRO A 86 -4.12 23.71 9.80
CA PRO A 86 -3.60 24.45 10.93
C PRO A 86 -2.67 25.58 10.46
N VAL A 87 -2.75 26.72 11.14
CA VAL A 87 -1.88 27.87 10.85
C VAL A 87 -0.43 27.45 11.10
N GLY A 88 0.36 27.37 10.02
CA GLY A 88 1.75 26.91 10.05
C GLY A 88 1.99 25.49 9.52
N ALA A 89 0.97 24.76 9.05
CA ALA A 89 1.12 23.43 8.44
C ALA A 89 2.04 23.42 7.19
N GLY A 90 2.19 24.58 6.55
CA GLY A 90 3.12 24.77 5.45
C GLY A 90 3.51 26.24 5.29
N VAL A 91 4.73 26.45 4.78
CA VAL A 91 5.24 27.77 4.39
C VAL A 91 5.32 27.79 2.87
N GLY A 92 4.41 28.55 2.24
CA GLY A 92 4.28 28.59 0.79
C GLY A 92 3.84 27.24 0.22
N LYS A 93 4.65 26.66 -0.67
CA LYS A 93 4.42 25.32 -1.24
C LYS A 93 4.99 24.20 -0.36
N ARG A 94 5.84 24.48 0.63
CA ARG A 94 6.47 23.43 1.45
C ARG A 94 5.60 23.07 2.64
N GLY A 95 5.50 21.78 2.94
CA GLY A 95 4.66 21.26 4.03
C GLY A 95 3.22 20.96 3.60
N LYS A 96 2.44 20.38 4.51
CA LYS A 96 1.09 19.83 4.26
C LYS A 96 0.02 20.92 4.34
N SER A 97 0.07 21.85 3.37
CA SER A 97 -1.00 22.83 3.15
C SER A 97 -2.18 22.24 2.36
N ALA A 98 -3.27 22.99 2.21
CA ALA A 98 -4.44 22.52 1.46
C ALA A 98 -4.10 22.25 -0.01
N GLY A 99 -4.37 21.03 -0.49
CA GLY A 99 -4.18 20.63 -1.89
C GLY A 99 -3.60 19.23 -2.05
N TYR A 100 -3.00 18.97 -3.22
CA TYR A 100 -2.28 17.74 -3.54
C TYR A 100 -0.88 17.80 -2.93
N TYR A 101 -0.48 16.77 -2.19
CA TYR A 101 0.81 16.69 -1.51
C TYR A 101 1.71 15.63 -2.16
N CYS A 102 2.96 16.02 -2.46
CA CYS A 102 4.02 15.09 -2.85
C CYS A 102 4.88 14.75 -1.65
N GLU A 103 4.90 13.48 -1.28
CA GLU A 103 5.73 12.95 -0.19
C GLU A 103 7.23 13.00 -0.51
N THR A 104 7.61 12.83 -1.77
CA THR A 104 9.01 12.81 -2.20
C THR A 104 9.66 14.19 -2.15
N CYS A 105 8.91 15.25 -2.48
CA CYS A 105 9.44 16.61 -2.62
C CYS A 105 9.07 17.54 -1.46
N ASP A 106 8.18 17.09 -0.56
CA ASP A 106 7.56 17.89 0.49
C ASP A 106 6.87 19.16 -0.02
N LEU A 107 6.23 19.05 -1.19
CA LEU A 107 5.54 20.16 -1.85
C LEU A 107 4.04 19.90 -1.93
N THR A 108 3.26 20.93 -1.60
CA THR A 108 1.82 20.99 -1.82
C THR A 108 1.45 21.90 -2.99
N PHE A 109 0.50 21.43 -3.79
CA PHE A 109 -0.03 22.12 -4.96
C PHE A 109 -1.55 22.26 -4.84
N LYS A 110 -2.04 23.47 -5.06
CA LYS A 110 -3.48 23.79 -4.95
C LYS A 110 -4.26 23.47 -6.22
N ASP A 111 -3.57 23.39 -7.34
CA ASP A 111 -4.14 23.18 -8.67
C ASP A 111 -3.71 21.80 -9.21
N SER A 112 -4.62 21.15 -9.96
CA SER A 112 -4.42 19.82 -10.54
C SER A 112 -3.40 19.86 -11.69
N LEU A 113 -3.37 20.93 -12.48
CA LEU A 113 -2.38 21.08 -13.55
C LEU A 113 -0.97 21.22 -12.97
N GLN A 114 -0.81 22.10 -11.98
CA GLN A 114 0.46 22.25 -11.27
C GLN A 114 0.93 20.96 -10.59
N TRP A 115 -0.01 20.14 -10.10
CA TRP A 115 0.30 18.83 -9.54
C TRP A 115 0.87 17.87 -10.60
N VAL A 116 0.23 17.77 -11.77
CA VAL A 116 0.71 16.92 -12.87
C VAL A 116 2.04 17.41 -13.41
N ASP A 117 2.20 18.72 -13.58
CA ASP A 117 3.46 19.33 -14.02
C ASP A 117 4.59 19.07 -13.03
N HIS A 118 4.30 19.16 -11.73
CA HIS A 118 5.26 18.81 -10.69
C HIS A 118 5.71 17.35 -10.82
N LEU A 119 4.76 16.42 -10.94
CA LEU A 119 5.09 14.99 -11.08
C LEU A 119 5.87 14.66 -12.36
N ASN A 120 5.79 15.50 -13.40
CA ASN A 120 6.59 15.38 -14.63
C ASN A 120 7.87 16.21 -14.60
N SER A 121 8.06 17.05 -13.57
CA SER A 121 9.19 17.97 -13.50
C SER A 121 10.50 17.22 -13.22
N LYS A 122 11.61 17.70 -13.80
CA LYS A 122 12.94 17.14 -13.54
C LYS A 122 13.32 17.15 -12.06
N GLN A 123 12.76 18.07 -11.28
CA GLN A 123 12.97 18.16 -9.83
C GLN A 123 12.38 16.95 -9.11
N HIS A 124 11.13 16.60 -9.41
CA HIS A 124 10.47 15.43 -8.85
C HIS A 124 11.17 14.13 -9.30
N LEU A 125 11.51 14.04 -10.58
CA LEU A 125 12.16 12.86 -11.15
C LEU A 125 13.56 12.62 -10.56
N ALA A 126 14.33 13.69 -10.34
CA ALA A 126 15.62 13.59 -9.65
C ALA A 126 15.46 13.15 -8.19
N ALA A 127 14.42 13.62 -7.49
CA ALA A 127 14.15 13.23 -6.11
C ALA A 127 13.68 11.76 -5.99
N THR A 128 12.92 11.27 -6.98
CA THR A 128 12.50 9.86 -7.07
C THR A 128 13.62 8.94 -7.58
N GLY A 129 14.73 9.51 -8.07
CA GLY A 129 15.84 8.74 -8.62
C GLY A 129 15.51 8.10 -9.98
N ALA A 130 14.71 8.77 -10.82
CA ALA A 130 14.39 8.31 -12.17
C ALA A 130 15.10 9.17 -13.24
N LYS A 131 15.63 8.53 -14.29
CA LYS A 131 16.30 9.22 -15.40
C LYS A 131 15.30 9.73 -16.43
N ALA A 132 15.38 11.03 -16.73
CA ALA A 132 14.54 11.71 -17.73
C ALA A 132 15.16 11.73 -19.14
N GLU A 133 16.00 10.75 -19.45
CA GLU A 133 16.65 10.62 -20.75
C GLU A 133 15.73 9.88 -21.73
N VAL A 134 15.74 10.29 -23.00
CA VAL A 134 14.97 9.62 -24.05
C VAL A 134 15.92 8.79 -24.88
N LYS A 135 15.77 7.46 -24.85
CA LYS A 135 16.52 6.55 -25.72
C LYS A 135 15.89 6.54 -27.11
N VAL A 136 16.74 6.52 -28.14
CA VAL A 136 16.28 6.33 -29.53
C VAL A 136 15.89 4.87 -29.70
N ALA A 137 14.68 4.62 -30.19
CA ALA A 137 14.15 3.27 -30.34
C ALA A 137 14.83 2.51 -31.50
N THR A 138 15.01 1.20 -31.33
CA THR A 138 15.51 0.31 -32.39
C THR A 138 14.38 -0.16 -33.31
N LEU A 139 14.74 -0.69 -34.49
CA LEU A 139 13.73 -1.24 -35.42
C LEU A 139 12.93 -2.39 -34.79
N GLU A 140 13.60 -3.25 -34.04
CA GLU A 140 12.99 -4.41 -33.37
C GLU A 140 11.95 -3.96 -32.32
N GLU A 141 12.30 -2.98 -31.48
CA GLU A 141 11.39 -2.39 -30.49
C GLU A 141 10.14 -1.78 -31.14
N VAL A 142 10.30 -1.14 -32.30
CA VAL A 142 9.18 -0.54 -33.04
C VAL A 142 8.27 -1.63 -33.60
N LEU A 143 8.82 -2.71 -34.16
CA LEU A 143 8.03 -3.84 -34.66
C LEU A 143 7.25 -4.52 -33.54
N GLU A 144 7.87 -4.76 -32.39
CA GLU A 144 7.20 -5.30 -31.20
C GLU A 144 6.08 -4.38 -30.72
N ARG A 145 6.34 -3.06 -30.68
CA ARG A 145 5.34 -2.08 -30.29
C ARG A 145 4.16 -2.04 -31.25
N MET A 146 4.41 -2.11 -32.56
CA MET A 146 3.35 -2.17 -33.58
C MET A 146 2.53 -3.45 -33.47
N ALA A 147 3.18 -4.59 -33.22
CA ALA A 147 2.48 -5.86 -33.00
C ALA A 147 1.58 -5.79 -31.75
N TRP A 148 2.07 -5.19 -30.66
CA TRP A 148 1.29 -4.96 -29.44
C TRP A 148 0.09 -4.03 -29.70
N LEU A 149 0.29 -2.91 -30.40
CA LEU A 149 -0.80 -1.99 -30.76
C LEU A 149 -1.86 -2.66 -31.65
N LYS A 150 -1.44 -3.51 -32.59
CA LYS A 150 -2.37 -4.28 -33.43
C LYS A 150 -3.22 -5.24 -32.58
N ARG A 151 -2.60 -5.95 -31.63
CA ARG A 151 -3.33 -6.82 -30.68
C ARG A 151 -4.33 -6.01 -29.86
N LEU A 152 -3.91 -4.88 -29.29
CA LEU A 152 -4.78 -4.01 -28.50
C LEU A 152 -5.95 -3.46 -29.31
N LYS A 153 -5.71 -3.10 -30.58
CA LYS A 153 -6.77 -2.65 -31.50
C LYS A 153 -7.78 -3.76 -31.78
N VAL A 154 -7.33 -4.97 -32.09
CA VAL A 154 -8.21 -6.13 -32.32
C VAL A 154 -9.03 -6.45 -31.08
N GLU A 155 -8.43 -6.45 -29.89
CA GLU A 155 -9.16 -6.68 -28.63
C GLU A 155 -10.19 -5.58 -28.35
N ARG A 156 -9.85 -4.32 -28.63
CA ARG A 156 -10.80 -3.20 -28.53
C ARG A 156 -11.94 -3.35 -29.53
N GLU A 157 -11.64 -3.73 -30.76
CA GLU A 157 -12.64 -3.96 -31.81
C GLU A 157 -13.55 -5.14 -31.46
N LYS A 158 -13.02 -6.27 -30.98
CA LYS A 158 -13.83 -7.37 -30.44
C LYS A 158 -14.72 -6.90 -29.30
N GLY A 159 -14.18 -6.14 -28.35
CA GLY A 159 -14.95 -5.58 -27.23
C GLY A 159 -16.01 -4.55 -27.63
N LEU A 160 -15.92 -3.97 -28.84
CA LEU A 160 -16.93 -3.10 -29.44
C LEU A 160 -17.91 -3.86 -30.34
N GLN A 161 -17.45 -4.95 -30.98
CA GLN A 161 -18.21 -5.82 -31.86
C GLN A 161 -19.04 -6.87 -31.12
N MET A 162 -18.75 -7.14 -29.84
CA MET A 162 -19.67 -7.91 -28.99
C MET A 162 -20.92 -7.07 -28.79
N ASP A 163 -21.91 -7.35 -29.63
CA ASP A 163 -23.23 -6.75 -29.59
C ASP A 163 -23.82 -6.98 -28.20
N LEU A 164 -24.63 -6.05 -27.69
CA LEU A 164 -25.15 -6.13 -26.30
C LEU A 164 -25.80 -7.49 -26.02
N LYS A 165 -26.44 -8.09 -27.03
CA LYS A 165 -27.03 -9.43 -26.98
C LYS A 165 -26.01 -10.54 -26.78
N GLU A 166 -24.92 -10.56 -27.54
CA GLU A 166 -23.88 -11.58 -27.42
C GLU A 166 -23.21 -11.55 -26.03
N ARG A 167 -23.01 -10.35 -25.46
CA ARG A 167 -22.51 -10.21 -24.08
C ARG A 167 -23.48 -10.74 -23.03
N LEU A 168 -24.78 -10.54 -23.22
CA LEU A 168 -25.82 -11.06 -22.34
C LEU A 168 -25.92 -12.59 -22.42
N GLU A 169 -25.81 -13.16 -23.63
CA GLU A 169 -25.82 -14.60 -23.85
C GLU A 169 -24.55 -15.28 -23.30
N GLU A 170 -23.37 -14.67 -23.47
CA GLU A 170 -22.12 -15.17 -22.91
C GLU A 170 -22.15 -15.13 -21.37
N ASN A 171 -22.62 -14.02 -20.77
CA ASN A 171 -22.80 -13.94 -19.33
C ASN A 171 -23.82 -14.96 -18.82
N ALA A 172 -24.93 -15.16 -19.51
CA ALA A 172 -25.93 -16.17 -19.15
C ALA A 172 -25.35 -17.59 -19.21
N ARG A 173 -24.52 -17.90 -20.21
CA ARG A 173 -23.81 -19.19 -20.31
C ARG A 173 -22.82 -19.39 -19.17
N LEU A 174 -22.00 -18.38 -18.86
CA LEU A 174 -21.05 -18.44 -17.76
C LEU A 174 -21.75 -18.60 -16.41
N GLU A 175 -22.87 -17.91 -16.19
CA GLU A 175 -23.68 -18.03 -14.98
C GLU A 175 -24.37 -19.40 -14.87
N GLU A 176 -24.75 -20.00 -16.01
CA GLU A 176 -25.27 -21.37 -16.06
C GLU A 176 -24.18 -22.41 -15.77
N GLU A 177 -22.98 -22.25 -16.34
CA GLU A 177 -21.82 -23.09 -16.06
C GLU A 177 -21.39 -22.98 -14.58
N GLU A 178 -21.36 -21.77 -14.01
CA GLU A 178 -21.10 -21.57 -12.59
C GLU A 178 -22.18 -22.23 -11.72
N ARG A 179 -23.46 -22.12 -12.12
CA ARG A 179 -24.57 -22.80 -11.44
C ARG A 179 -24.44 -24.32 -11.53
N ARG A 180 -23.99 -24.87 -12.66
CA ARG A 180 -23.72 -26.30 -12.84
C ARG A 180 -22.54 -26.73 -11.97
N ALA A 181 -21.41 -26.01 -11.99
CA ALA A 181 -20.25 -26.27 -11.15
C ALA A 181 -20.60 -26.18 -9.65
N ARG A 182 -21.43 -25.21 -9.24
CA ARG A 182 -21.93 -25.10 -7.86
C ARG A 182 -22.83 -26.28 -7.49
N ARG A 183 -23.67 -26.76 -8.41
CA ARG A 183 -24.48 -27.97 -8.21
C ARG A 183 -23.62 -29.22 -8.11
N GLU A 184 -22.56 -29.35 -8.90
CA GLU A 184 -21.62 -30.47 -8.85
C GLU A 184 -20.81 -30.46 -7.56
N LYS A 185 -20.23 -29.31 -7.17
CA LYS A 185 -19.58 -29.11 -5.86
C LYS A 185 -20.53 -29.44 -4.70
N ARG A 186 -21.82 -29.10 -4.80
CA ARG A 186 -22.84 -29.46 -3.78
C ARG A 186 -23.15 -30.97 -3.76
N LYS A 187 -23.06 -31.66 -4.90
CA LYS A 187 -23.24 -33.12 -4.98
C LYS A 187 -22.00 -33.85 -4.45
N GLU A 188 -20.81 -33.40 -4.78
CA GLU A 188 -19.55 -33.95 -4.28
C GLU A 188 -19.43 -33.80 -2.77
N THR A 189 -19.71 -32.60 -2.23
CA THR A 189 -19.73 -32.38 -0.78
C THR A 189 -20.78 -33.25 -0.06
N ARG A 190 -21.95 -33.49 -0.66
CA ARG A 190 -22.94 -34.44 -0.12
C ARG A 190 -22.45 -35.89 -0.15
N ARG A 191 -21.76 -36.32 -1.22
CA ARG A 191 -21.15 -37.66 -1.31
C ARG A 191 -20.05 -37.84 -0.27
N MET A 192 -19.17 -36.85 -0.10
CA MET A 192 -18.13 -36.87 0.93
C MET A 192 -18.73 -36.95 2.34
N LYS A 193 -19.76 -36.15 2.65
CA LYS A 193 -20.46 -36.23 3.94
C LYS A 193 -21.08 -37.61 4.19
N ARG A 194 -21.70 -38.21 3.17
CA ARG A 194 -22.28 -39.56 3.27
C ARG A 194 -21.21 -40.64 3.47
N THR A 195 -20.04 -40.54 2.82
CA THR A 195 -18.93 -41.47 3.06
C THR A 195 -18.28 -41.31 4.43
N VAL A 196 -18.28 -40.09 4.99
CA VAL A 196 -17.80 -39.83 6.35
C VAL A 196 -18.78 -40.38 7.39
N GLN A 197 -20.09 -40.21 7.18
CA GLN A 197 -21.13 -40.78 8.04
C GLN A 197 -21.10 -42.31 8.04
N VAL A 198 -20.99 -42.95 6.87
CA VAL A 198 -20.87 -44.43 6.79
C VAL A 198 -19.59 -44.92 7.50
N LYS A 199 -18.47 -44.17 7.43
CA LYS A 199 -17.24 -44.50 8.18
C LYS A 199 -17.32 -44.21 9.68
N GLN A 200 -18.24 -43.36 10.14
CA GLN A 200 -18.53 -43.15 11.56
C GLN A 200 -19.46 -44.25 12.08
N GLU A 201 -20.48 -44.63 11.31
CA GLU A 201 -21.39 -45.73 11.66
C GLU A 201 -20.68 -47.10 11.69
N GLU A 202 -19.67 -47.33 10.84
CA GLU A 202 -18.85 -48.55 10.85
C GLU A 202 -17.80 -48.59 11.99
N LYS A 203 -17.68 -47.50 12.78
CA LYS A 203 -16.77 -47.41 13.93
C LYS A 203 -17.48 -47.38 15.29
N ASP A 204 -18.82 -47.44 15.31
CA ASP A 204 -19.63 -47.31 16.53
C ASP A 204 -20.29 -48.64 16.97
N ASP A 205 -19.76 -49.78 16.54
CA ASP A 205 -20.04 -51.10 17.13
C ASP A 205 -19.06 -51.36 18.30
N GLY A 206 -19.24 -50.64 19.40
CA GLY A 206 -18.56 -50.82 20.69
C GLY A 206 -19.43 -50.29 21.83
N PRO A 207 -19.50 -50.95 22.99
CA PRO A 207 -20.65 -50.83 23.89
C PRO A 207 -20.80 -49.44 24.52
N ARG A 208 -22.03 -48.94 24.45
CA ARG A 208 -22.60 -47.74 25.05
C ARG A 208 -22.43 -47.73 26.58
N ASP A 209 -21.60 -46.81 27.08
CA ASP A 209 -21.65 -46.31 28.45
C ASP A 209 -22.19 -44.88 28.46
N THR A 210 -23.25 -44.67 29.24
CA THR A 210 -23.99 -43.42 29.36
C THR A 210 -23.35 -42.53 30.42
N ASN A 211 -22.62 -41.50 30.00
CA ASN A 211 -22.36 -40.32 30.82
C ASN A 211 -22.40 -39.06 29.93
N MET A 212 -23.54 -38.36 29.94
CA MET A 212 -23.79 -37.13 29.19
C MET A 212 -23.11 -35.95 29.89
N GLY A 213 -21.92 -35.58 29.43
CA GLY A 213 -21.32 -34.26 29.65
C GLY A 213 -21.51 -33.43 28.39
N GLU A 214 -22.17 -32.28 28.51
CA GLU A 214 -22.38 -31.31 27.45
C GLU A 214 -21.04 -30.75 26.97
N GLU A 215 -20.53 -31.24 25.83
CA GLU A 215 -19.52 -30.54 25.04
C GLU A 215 -20.18 -30.14 23.72
N GLU A 216 -20.60 -28.89 23.66
CA GLU A 216 -21.16 -28.27 22.47
C GLU A 216 -20.13 -28.29 21.34
N ASP A 217 -20.46 -28.93 20.22
CA ASP A 217 -19.61 -29.00 19.03
C ASP A 217 -19.13 -27.60 18.60
N ALA A 218 -17.83 -27.33 18.75
CA ALA A 218 -17.23 -26.03 18.43
C ALA A 218 -17.50 -25.58 16.98
N ASP A 219 -17.68 -26.54 16.07
CA ASP A 219 -18.03 -26.30 14.68
C ASP A 219 -19.48 -25.83 14.51
N ALA A 220 -20.41 -26.28 15.36
CA ALA A 220 -21.80 -25.79 15.36
C ALA A 220 -21.86 -24.33 15.85
N ILE A 221 -21.06 -23.99 16.87
CA ILE A 221 -20.94 -22.62 17.39
C ILE A 221 -20.30 -21.68 16.35
N ALA A 222 -19.25 -22.12 15.67
CA ALA A 222 -18.58 -21.35 14.62
C ALA A 222 -19.51 -21.07 13.43
N MET A 223 -20.29 -22.08 13.01
CA MET A 223 -21.24 -21.94 11.90
C MET A 223 -22.46 -21.09 12.27
N ALA A 224 -22.93 -21.14 13.53
CA ALA A 224 -23.96 -20.24 14.04
C ALA A 224 -23.48 -18.78 14.11
N ARG A 225 -22.20 -18.57 14.44
CA ARG A 225 -21.57 -17.24 14.46
C ARG A 225 -21.37 -16.66 13.07
N MET A 226 -21.05 -17.52 12.09
CA MET A 226 -20.92 -17.13 10.68
C MET A 226 -22.28 -16.82 10.02
N MET A 227 -23.38 -17.41 10.52
CA MET A 227 -24.76 -17.13 10.08
C MET A 227 -25.49 -16.09 10.95
N GLY A 228 -24.81 -15.40 11.86
CA GLY A 228 -25.37 -14.27 12.62
C GLY A 228 -26.31 -14.63 13.76
N PHE A 229 -26.32 -15.89 14.23
CA PHE A 229 -27.16 -16.37 15.35
C PHE A 229 -26.50 -16.18 16.73
N SER A 230 -25.44 -15.39 16.85
CA SER A 230 -24.66 -15.21 18.08
C SER A 230 -25.27 -14.18 19.06
N GLY A 231 -26.57 -14.26 19.32
CA GLY A 231 -27.27 -13.35 20.24
C GLY A 231 -28.67 -13.83 20.56
N GLY A 232 -28.81 -14.56 21.67
CA GLY A 232 -30.07 -15.13 22.14
C GLY A 232 -31.19 -14.08 22.30
N PHE A 233 -32.35 -14.43 21.77
CA PHE A 233 -33.59 -13.67 21.89
C PHE A 233 -34.11 -13.77 23.33
N GLY A 234 -33.87 -12.72 24.12
CA GLY A 234 -34.64 -12.32 25.30
C GLY A 234 -34.96 -13.35 26.39
N THR A 235 -34.16 -13.39 27.45
CA THR A 235 -34.61 -13.85 28.78
C THR A 235 -34.36 -12.75 29.82
N THR A 236 -35.45 -12.19 30.33
CA THR A 236 -35.47 -11.20 31.41
C THR A 236 -35.34 -11.90 32.77
N LYS A 237 -34.23 -11.70 33.48
CA LYS A 237 -34.18 -11.60 34.95
C LYS A 237 -32.80 -11.12 35.39
N ARG A 238 -32.76 -9.94 36.03
CA ARG A 238 -31.65 -9.51 36.86
C ARG A 238 -32.04 -9.83 38.29
N ASP A 239 -31.26 -10.68 38.93
CA ASP A 239 -31.01 -10.64 40.37
C ASP A 239 -29.63 -9.98 40.57
#